data_AF-A0A7W7IQX3-F1
#
_entry.id   AF-A0A7W7IQX3-F1
#
_cell.length_a   1.000
_cell.length_b   1.000
_cell.length_c   1.000
_cell.angle_alpha   90.00
_cell.angle_beta   90.00
_cell.angle_gamma   90.00
#
_symmetry.space_group_name_H-M   'P 1'
#
loop_
_entity.id
_entity.type
_entity.pdbx_description
1 polymer ?
#
loop_
_entity_poly.entity_id
_entity_poly.type
_entity_poly.pdbx_seq_one_letter_code
_entity_poly.pdbx_strand_id
1 'polypeptide(L)'
;MFSRTFISLVAVAVLAPGSALAQGADAKSLDQRTQREVVARLEAALQRNYVFQDRIPAISAELDRRVQATPIDADQFAGSLSQGLVKASDDLHFTVVFDPDEVVANRQAKASGDATTQARRDVERAANFGFRDARRLEGGLAYIRFDFFADPQYAQDTAVGAMRFTEGAKGIIFDLRYNNGGVLEMAQLLMSYLYPAGKEQEFFDYNYNEDGKRVARGQWSLAAVPGQRSGDVPVVVLTGSTSFSAAEWMAFSLQRLGRATVIGEQTAGGAHPVTRVPVDDRFMLQVPIGQIRDPIKGQDFEGVGVTPDLVVPASGALLAAQKFLLQSRATAGDADAAWALAPVEFAIAGQTPSAKDLDEASGAYEGRTLVRTPTGLAYHWRGRFVLALDPIGKDLFAVQGSDDYRFRLVRANGAVTGLERVEKSGETSVYRRLD
;
A
#
# COMPACT_ATOMS: atom_id res chain seq x y z
N MET A 1 -85.72 -1.06 26.89
CA MET A 1 -84.29 -1.19 27.25
C MET A 1 -83.46 -1.09 25.98
N PHE A 2 -82.38 -0.32 26.05
CA PHE A 2 -81.65 0.33 24.96
C PHE A 2 -81.04 -0.60 23.89
N SER A 3 -81.08 -0.17 22.62
CA SER A 3 -79.91 0.07 21.73
C SER A 3 -80.39 0.25 20.27
N ARG A 4 -80.52 1.48 19.76
CA ARG A 4 -79.53 2.24 18.95
C ARG A 4 -79.11 1.55 17.64
N THR A 5 -79.84 1.75 16.53
CA THR A 5 -79.57 2.68 15.38
C THR A 5 -78.20 2.48 14.67
N PHE A 6 -78.16 2.10 13.39
CA PHE A 6 -78.24 2.99 12.22
C PHE A 6 -78.13 2.22 10.88
N ILE A 7 -78.60 2.91 9.86
CA ILE A 7 -79.00 2.51 8.50
C ILE A 7 -77.80 2.25 7.57
N SER A 8 -77.87 1.18 6.80
CA SER A 8 -77.02 0.89 5.65
C SER A 8 -77.31 1.83 4.48
N LEU A 9 -76.28 2.45 3.92
CA LEU A 9 -76.32 3.09 2.60
C LEU A 9 -75.07 2.67 1.83
N VAL A 10 -75.26 1.77 0.88
CA VAL A 10 -74.24 1.34 -0.09
C VAL A 10 -74.22 2.37 -1.21
N ALA A 11 -73.16 3.17 -1.29
CA ALA A 11 -72.83 3.98 -2.45
C ALA A 11 -71.70 3.29 -3.22
N VAL A 12 -72.01 2.77 -4.40
CA VAL A 12 -71.04 2.26 -5.36
C VAL A 12 -70.35 3.46 -6.00
N ALA A 13 -69.11 3.72 -5.60
CA ALA A 13 -68.24 4.69 -6.26
C ALA A 13 -67.40 3.98 -7.34
N VAL A 14 -67.63 4.39 -8.58
CA VAL A 14 -66.85 4.00 -9.77
C VAL A 14 -65.41 4.50 -9.59
N LEU A 15 -64.46 3.57 -9.51
CA LEU A 15 -63.03 3.87 -9.56
C LEU A 15 -62.66 4.39 -10.95
N ALA A 16 -62.50 5.70 -11.07
CA ALA A 16 -61.75 6.29 -12.17
C ALA A 16 -60.26 5.90 -12.02
N PRO A 17 -59.56 5.51 -13.10
CA PRO A 17 -58.11 5.36 -13.05
C PRO A 17 -57.52 6.76 -12.92
N GLY A 18 -57.22 7.15 -11.68
CA GLY A 18 -56.42 8.32 -11.38
C GLY A 18 -55.04 8.12 -12.00
N SER A 19 -54.70 8.99 -12.94
CA SER A 19 -53.39 9.12 -13.56
C SER A 19 -52.32 9.28 -12.47
N ALA A 20 -51.72 8.17 -12.05
CA ALA A 20 -50.41 8.15 -11.44
C ALA A 20 -49.43 8.56 -12.54
N LEU A 21 -49.25 9.87 -12.69
CA LEU A 21 -48.16 10.43 -13.47
C LEU A 21 -46.86 9.77 -13.00
N ALA A 22 -46.16 9.20 -13.97
CA ALA A 22 -44.88 8.55 -13.83
C ALA A 22 -43.89 9.41 -13.02
N GLN A 23 -43.75 9.12 -11.73
CA GLN A 23 -42.59 9.52 -10.90
C GLN A 23 -41.63 8.34 -10.76
N GLY A 24 -41.31 7.70 -11.89
CA GLY A 24 -40.39 6.57 -11.96
C GLY A 24 -39.51 6.61 -13.21
N ALA A 25 -39.29 7.80 -13.79
CA ALA A 25 -38.19 7.99 -14.73
C ALA A 25 -36.90 8.12 -13.93
N ASP A 26 -35.96 7.21 -14.18
CA ASP A 26 -34.69 6.97 -13.48
C ASP A 26 -34.09 8.19 -12.78
N ALA A 27 -33.97 8.16 -11.45
CA ALA A 27 -33.25 9.18 -10.68
C ALA A 27 -31.76 9.30 -11.08
N LYS A 28 -31.25 8.31 -11.82
CA LYS A 28 -29.92 8.31 -12.44
C LYS A 28 -29.87 8.90 -13.86
N SER A 29 -30.99 9.12 -14.54
CA SER A 29 -30.98 9.69 -15.89
C SER A 29 -30.96 11.22 -15.83
N LEU A 30 -29.97 11.83 -16.49
CA LEU A 30 -29.74 13.27 -16.47
C LEU A 30 -30.09 13.88 -17.81
N ASP A 31 -31.12 14.73 -17.85
CA ASP A 31 -31.39 15.57 -19.01
C ASP A 31 -30.28 16.60 -19.24
N GLN A 32 -30.23 17.20 -20.44
CA GLN A 32 -29.17 18.15 -20.80
C GLN A 32 -29.09 19.34 -19.83
N ARG A 33 -30.24 19.81 -19.33
CA ARG A 33 -30.28 20.93 -18.37
C ARG A 33 -29.59 20.55 -17.06
N THR A 34 -29.91 19.38 -16.51
CA THR A 34 -29.31 18.86 -15.27
C THR A 34 -27.81 18.61 -15.46
N GLN A 35 -27.39 18.10 -16.62
CA GLN A 35 -25.97 17.96 -16.95
C GLN A 35 -25.24 19.31 -16.90
N ARG A 36 -25.81 20.37 -17.49
CA ARG A 36 -25.23 21.73 -17.44
C ARG A 36 -25.18 22.30 -16.03
N GLU A 37 -26.19 22.04 -15.21
CA GLU A 37 -26.21 22.47 -13.81
C GLU A 37 -25.08 21.81 -13.00
N VAL A 38 -24.84 20.50 -13.22
CA VAL A 38 -23.72 19.79 -12.59
C VAL A 38 -22.37 20.37 -13.05
N VAL A 39 -22.20 20.61 -14.35
CA VAL A 39 -20.97 21.24 -14.89
C VAL A 39 -20.73 22.62 -14.28
N ALA A 40 -21.74 23.49 -14.24
CA ALA A 40 -21.60 24.82 -13.65
C ALA A 40 -21.21 24.79 -12.16
N ARG A 41 -21.76 23.84 -11.39
CA ARG A 41 -21.38 23.65 -9.98
C ARG A 41 -19.98 23.07 -9.84
N LEU A 42 -19.58 22.19 -10.74
CA LEU A 42 -18.23 21.62 -10.78
C LEU A 42 -17.19 22.72 -11.04
N GLU A 43 -17.45 23.62 -11.98
CA GLU A 43 -16.60 24.79 -12.24
C GLU A 43 -16.48 25.70 -11.02
N ALA A 44 -17.59 25.99 -10.34
CA ALA A 44 -17.57 26.78 -9.11
C ALA A 44 -16.75 26.08 -8.00
N ALA A 45 -16.81 24.75 -7.90
CA ALA A 45 -15.99 23.99 -6.97
C ALA A 45 -14.50 24.05 -7.35
N LEU A 46 -14.16 23.96 -8.64
CA LEU A 46 -12.79 24.09 -9.12
C LEU A 46 -12.22 25.48 -8.83
N GLN A 47 -12.96 26.55 -9.10
CA GLN A 47 -12.54 27.93 -8.82
C GLN A 47 -12.20 28.13 -7.34
N ARG A 48 -12.93 27.50 -6.42
CA ARG A 48 -12.70 27.64 -4.99
C ARG A 48 -11.52 26.80 -4.46
N ASN A 49 -11.32 25.61 -5.01
CA ASN A 49 -10.47 24.60 -4.39
C ASN A 49 -9.23 24.25 -5.20
N TYR A 50 -9.31 24.27 -6.54
CA TYR A 50 -8.24 23.75 -7.38
C TYR A 50 -6.99 24.61 -7.28
N VAL A 51 -5.82 23.98 -7.14
CA VAL A 51 -4.57 24.73 -6.95
C VAL A 51 -4.07 25.42 -8.23
N PHE A 52 -4.36 24.85 -9.41
CA PHE A 52 -3.92 25.37 -10.71
C PHE A 52 -5.02 26.16 -11.42
N GLN A 53 -5.25 27.38 -10.94
CA GLN A 53 -6.30 28.26 -11.46
C GLN A 53 -6.12 28.60 -12.95
N ASP A 54 -4.89 28.60 -13.45
CA ASP A 54 -4.54 28.81 -14.86
C ASP A 54 -5.04 27.70 -15.79
N ARG A 55 -5.26 26.49 -15.28
CA ARG A 55 -5.77 25.35 -16.07
C ARG A 55 -7.30 25.32 -16.15
N ILE A 56 -8.00 26.07 -15.30
CA ILE A 56 -9.48 26.06 -15.24
C ILE A 56 -10.14 26.36 -16.59
N PRO A 57 -9.70 27.35 -17.39
CA PRO A 57 -10.33 27.61 -18.70
C PRO A 57 -10.30 26.41 -19.66
N ALA A 58 -9.18 25.66 -19.69
CA ALA A 58 -9.06 24.46 -20.52
C ALA A 58 -9.94 23.33 -19.99
N ILE A 59 -9.99 23.17 -18.66
CA ILE A 59 -10.87 22.22 -17.98
C ILE A 59 -12.34 22.51 -18.29
N SER A 60 -12.79 23.76 -18.10
CA SER A 60 -14.15 24.21 -18.41
C SER A 60 -14.57 23.84 -19.83
N ALA A 61 -13.71 24.14 -20.82
CA ALA A 61 -13.99 23.80 -22.20
C ALA A 61 -14.12 22.27 -22.44
N GLU A 62 -13.41 21.43 -21.69
CA GLU A 62 -13.55 19.98 -21.78
C GLU A 62 -14.80 19.45 -21.05
N LEU A 63 -15.19 20.07 -19.94
CA LEU A 63 -16.44 19.73 -19.23
C LEU A 63 -17.67 20.06 -20.07
N ASP A 64 -17.67 21.23 -20.73
CA ASP A 64 -18.76 21.64 -21.63
C ASP A 64 -18.97 20.67 -22.79
N ARG A 65 -17.89 20.13 -23.37
CA ARG A 65 -17.96 19.13 -24.46
C ARG A 65 -18.61 17.82 -24.04
N ARG A 66 -18.70 17.53 -22.74
CA ARG A 66 -19.25 16.28 -22.21
C ARG A 66 -20.75 16.34 -21.99
N VAL A 67 -21.35 17.53 -22.04
CA VAL A 67 -22.79 17.72 -22.01
C VAL A 67 -23.41 17.19 -23.30
N GLN A 68 -24.37 16.27 -23.18
CA GLN A 68 -25.07 15.65 -24.30
C GLN A 68 -26.50 16.18 -24.41
N ALA A 69 -27.03 16.23 -25.64
CA ALA A 69 -28.43 16.60 -25.87
C ALA A 69 -29.41 15.51 -25.39
N THR A 70 -28.99 14.24 -25.50
CA THR A 70 -29.75 13.09 -25.02
C THR A 70 -29.51 12.85 -23.53
N PRO A 71 -30.50 12.31 -22.80
CA PRO A 71 -30.29 11.90 -21.43
C PRO A 71 -29.18 10.85 -21.31
N ILE A 72 -28.39 10.94 -20.23
CA ILE A 72 -27.29 10.04 -19.92
C ILE A 72 -27.43 9.52 -18.48
N ASP A 73 -26.95 8.31 -18.23
CA ASP A 73 -26.82 7.78 -16.86
C ASP A 73 -25.79 8.59 -16.04
N ALA A 74 -26.07 8.81 -14.76
CA ALA A 74 -25.30 9.68 -13.91
C ALA A 74 -23.89 9.15 -13.60
N ASP A 75 -23.72 7.83 -13.46
CA ASP A 75 -22.40 7.21 -13.29
C ASP A 75 -21.57 7.36 -14.56
N GLN A 76 -22.20 7.13 -15.72
CA GLN A 76 -21.55 7.36 -17.02
C GLN A 76 -21.15 8.82 -17.20
N PHE A 77 -22.01 9.76 -16.80
CA PHE A 77 -21.70 11.18 -16.86
C PHE A 77 -20.55 11.54 -15.93
N ALA A 78 -20.56 11.09 -14.67
CA ALA A 78 -19.49 11.28 -13.69
C ALA A 78 -18.14 10.73 -14.20
N GLY A 79 -18.14 9.51 -14.74
CA GLY A 79 -16.96 8.90 -15.35
C GLY A 79 -16.44 9.70 -16.54
N SER A 80 -17.34 10.24 -17.36
CA SER A 80 -16.95 11.14 -18.43
C SER A 80 -16.32 12.42 -17.86
N LEU A 81 -16.93 13.11 -16.89
CA LEU A 81 -16.37 14.33 -16.33
C LEU A 81 -14.97 14.10 -15.75
N SER A 82 -14.76 12.97 -15.06
CA SER A 82 -13.46 12.54 -14.55
C SER A 82 -12.40 12.47 -15.65
N GLN A 83 -12.70 11.80 -16.76
CA GLN A 83 -11.79 11.72 -17.91
C GLN A 83 -11.47 13.10 -18.50
N GLY A 84 -12.44 14.04 -18.45
CA GLY A 84 -12.26 15.40 -18.94
C GLY A 84 -11.32 16.21 -18.08
N LEU A 85 -11.52 16.13 -16.76
CA LEU A 85 -10.66 16.76 -15.78
C LEU A 85 -9.22 16.28 -15.94
N VAL A 86 -9.00 14.97 -15.98
CA VAL A 86 -7.66 14.38 -16.15
C VAL A 86 -7.04 14.83 -17.48
N LYS A 87 -7.76 14.69 -18.60
CA LYS A 87 -7.26 15.06 -19.93
C LYS A 87 -6.88 16.54 -20.06
N ALA A 88 -7.61 17.44 -19.41
CA ALA A 88 -7.37 18.87 -19.52
C ALA A 88 -6.34 19.40 -18.50
N SER A 89 -6.04 18.61 -17.46
CA SER A 89 -5.14 19.01 -16.39
C SER A 89 -3.85 18.21 -16.33
N ASP A 90 -3.76 17.04 -16.96
CA ASP A 90 -2.70 16.05 -16.76
C ASP A 90 -2.50 15.63 -15.29
N ASP A 91 -3.49 15.87 -14.41
CA ASP A 91 -3.46 15.49 -12.99
C ASP A 91 -4.33 14.25 -12.76
N LEU A 92 -3.69 13.18 -12.29
CA LEU A 92 -4.31 11.86 -12.14
C LEU A 92 -5.25 11.75 -10.94
N HIS A 93 -5.29 12.74 -10.04
CA HIS A 93 -6.12 12.65 -8.84
C HIS A 93 -7.57 13.10 -9.02
N PHE A 94 -7.90 13.70 -10.16
CA PHE A 94 -9.26 14.13 -10.41
C PHE A 94 -10.22 12.95 -10.52
N THR A 95 -11.31 13.02 -9.76
CA THR A 95 -12.40 12.06 -9.89
C THR A 95 -13.72 12.74 -9.57
N VAL A 96 -14.74 12.46 -10.37
CA VAL A 96 -16.14 12.80 -10.10
C VAL A 96 -16.90 11.49 -9.95
N VAL A 97 -17.66 11.36 -8.87
CA VAL A 97 -18.53 10.20 -8.63
C VAL A 97 -19.96 10.66 -8.41
N PHE A 98 -20.91 9.86 -8.88
CA PHE A 98 -22.33 9.97 -8.52
C PHE A 98 -22.59 9.06 -7.33
N ASP A 99 -22.69 9.64 -6.15
CA ASP A 99 -22.96 8.90 -4.91
C ASP A 99 -23.62 9.83 -3.88
N PRO A 100 -24.96 9.95 -3.92
CA PRO A 100 -25.70 10.79 -2.98
C PRO A 100 -25.49 10.42 -1.51
N ASP A 101 -25.31 9.13 -1.20
CA ASP A 101 -25.11 8.66 0.17
C ASP A 101 -23.72 9.08 0.69
N GLU A 102 -22.69 8.99 -0.14
CA GLU A 102 -21.36 9.51 0.17
C GLU A 102 -21.37 11.04 0.33
N VAL A 103 -22.17 11.79 -0.43
CA VAL A 103 -22.32 13.25 -0.23
C VAL A 103 -22.85 13.55 1.18
N VAL A 104 -23.91 12.86 1.60
CA VAL A 104 -24.50 13.03 2.93
C VAL A 104 -23.51 12.64 4.02
N ALA A 105 -22.87 11.48 3.88
CA ALA A 105 -21.88 11.00 4.83
C ALA A 105 -20.66 11.93 4.93
N ASN A 106 -20.18 12.49 3.81
CA ASN A 106 -19.08 13.45 3.79
C ASN A 106 -19.43 14.74 4.55
N ARG A 107 -20.65 15.26 4.36
CA ARG A 107 -21.12 16.45 5.09
C ARG A 107 -21.20 16.19 6.60
N GLN A 108 -21.69 15.02 7.00
CA GLN A 108 -21.75 14.63 8.42
C GLN A 108 -20.35 14.46 9.04
N ALA A 109 -19.42 13.85 8.31
CA ALA A 109 -18.03 13.69 8.74
C ALA A 109 -17.37 15.06 8.95
N LYS A 110 -17.45 15.97 7.97
CA LYS A 110 -16.90 17.33 8.08
C LYS A 110 -17.52 18.11 9.24
N ALA A 111 -18.84 18.00 9.46
CA ALA A 111 -19.51 18.65 10.58
C ALA A 111 -19.03 18.14 11.95
N SER A 112 -18.50 16.91 12.00
CA SER A 112 -17.94 16.29 13.20
C SER A 112 -16.42 16.49 13.34
N GLY A 113 -15.78 17.17 12.39
CA GLY A 113 -14.34 17.38 12.35
C GLY A 113 -13.52 16.19 11.82
N ASP A 114 -14.18 15.18 11.23
CA ASP A 114 -13.49 14.00 10.70
C ASP A 114 -13.05 14.22 9.24
N ALA A 115 -11.86 13.71 8.88
CA ALA A 115 -11.30 13.80 7.53
C ALA A 115 -12.00 12.86 6.51
N THR A 116 -12.68 11.82 6.98
CA THR A 116 -13.30 10.78 6.13
C THR A 116 -14.59 10.26 6.75
N THR A 117 -15.42 9.55 5.98
CA THR A 117 -16.71 9.03 6.44
C THR A 117 -16.57 7.86 7.41
N GLN A 118 -17.55 7.67 8.31
CA GLN A 118 -17.57 6.55 9.26
C GLN A 118 -17.49 5.20 8.53
N ALA A 119 -18.24 5.03 7.44
CA ALA A 119 -18.21 3.81 6.63
C ALA A 119 -16.80 3.50 6.11
N ARG A 120 -16.08 4.53 5.61
CA ARG A 120 -14.71 4.36 5.15
C ARG A 120 -13.76 3.99 6.29
N ARG A 121 -13.90 4.61 7.47
CA ARG A 121 -13.12 4.22 8.67
C ARG A 121 -13.36 2.78 9.09
N ASP A 122 -14.60 2.31 8.98
CA ASP A 122 -14.94 0.93 9.34
C ASP A 122 -14.32 -0.08 8.37
N VAL A 123 -14.31 0.24 7.06
CA VAL A 123 -13.58 -0.55 6.04
C VAL A 123 -12.08 -0.53 6.30
N GLU A 124 -11.50 0.64 6.57
CA GLU A 124 -10.07 0.79 6.87
C GLU A 124 -9.70 0.00 8.14
N ARG A 125 -10.51 0.07 9.20
CA ARG A 125 -10.32 -0.71 10.44
C ARG A 125 -10.35 -2.22 10.16
N ALA A 126 -11.34 -2.69 9.40
CA ALA A 126 -11.46 -4.10 9.02
C ALA A 126 -10.26 -4.58 8.18
N ALA A 127 -9.64 -3.68 7.41
CA ALA A 127 -8.42 -3.93 6.65
C ALA A 127 -7.12 -3.71 7.46
N ASN A 128 -7.21 -3.63 8.79
CA ASN A 128 -6.09 -3.33 9.69
C ASN A 128 -5.34 -2.04 9.30
N PHE A 129 -6.09 -1.03 8.89
CA PHE A 129 -5.61 0.28 8.44
C PHE A 129 -4.54 0.19 7.34
N GLY A 130 -4.61 -0.86 6.53
CA GLY A 130 -3.71 -1.11 5.41
C GLY A 130 -2.47 -1.91 5.77
N PHE A 131 -2.14 -2.09 7.05
CA PHE A 131 -0.98 -2.89 7.49
C PHE A 131 -1.23 -4.39 7.24
N ARG A 132 -0.49 -4.96 6.29
CA ARG A 132 -0.65 -6.34 5.82
C ARG A 132 0.33 -7.32 6.44
N ASP A 133 1.56 -6.86 6.67
CA ASP A 133 2.64 -7.72 7.16
C ASP A 133 3.67 -6.89 7.92
N ALA A 134 4.10 -7.39 9.06
CA ALA A 134 5.21 -6.86 9.84
C ALA A 134 5.98 -8.04 10.43
N ARG A 135 7.25 -8.19 10.06
CA ARG A 135 8.04 -9.36 10.48
C ARG A 135 9.54 -9.09 10.54
N ARG A 136 10.21 -9.92 11.32
CA ARG A 136 11.66 -10.06 11.34
C ARG A 136 12.08 -11.06 10.27
N LEU A 137 12.93 -10.62 9.35
CA LEU A 137 13.58 -11.50 8.39
C LEU A 137 14.98 -11.89 8.90
N GLU A 138 15.54 -12.95 8.33
CA GLU A 138 16.91 -13.37 8.63
C GLU A 138 17.93 -12.23 8.44
N GLY A 139 19.04 -12.32 9.17
CA GLY A 139 20.06 -11.28 9.18
C GLY A 139 19.64 -10.02 9.95
N GLY A 140 18.54 -10.05 10.71
CA GLY A 140 18.10 -8.94 11.55
C GLY A 140 17.41 -7.81 10.78
N LEU A 141 16.79 -8.12 9.63
CA LEU A 141 16.05 -7.12 8.87
C LEU A 141 14.60 -7.00 9.39
N ALA A 142 14.06 -5.79 9.42
CA ALA A 142 12.63 -5.53 9.60
C ALA A 142 11.98 -5.41 8.22
N TYR A 143 10.81 -6.03 8.07
CA TYR A 143 9.97 -5.84 6.89
C TYR A 143 8.59 -5.40 7.33
N ILE A 144 8.10 -4.30 6.75
CA ILE A 144 6.76 -3.74 7.01
C ILE A 144 6.10 -3.47 5.66
N ARG A 145 4.96 -4.11 5.41
CA ARG A 145 4.11 -3.87 4.25
C ARG A 145 2.78 -3.27 4.67
N PHE A 146 2.40 -2.21 3.97
CA PHE A 146 1.07 -1.62 4.10
C PHE A 146 0.61 -1.05 2.75
N ASP A 147 -0.68 -1.20 2.45
CA ASP A 147 -1.22 -0.94 1.11
C ASP A 147 -1.92 0.43 0.98
N PHE A 148 -2.09 1.18 2.07
CA PHE A 148 -2.53 2.58 2.06
C PHE A 148 -2.14 3.28 3.37
N PHE A 149 -2.15 4.61 3.36
CA PHE A 149 -1.90 5.46 4.52
C PHE A 149 -3.23 5.88 5.15
N ALA A 150 -3.65 5.19 6.20
CA ALA A 150 -4.85 5.54 6.97
C ALA A 150 -4.61 6.78 7.86
N ASP A 151 -5.68 7.44 8.28
CA ASP A 151 -5.58 8.58 9.21
C ASP A 151 -5.00 8.12 10.57
N PRO A 152 -3.87 8.69 11.03
CA PRO A 152 -3.26 8.31 12.29
C PRO A 152 -4.16 8.55 13.50
N GLN A 153 -5.17 9.43 13.43
CA GLN A 153 -6.18 9.60 14.49
C GLN A 153 -6.82 8.26 14.89
N TYR A 154 -6.99 7.34 13.93
CA TYR A 154 -7.59 6.02 14.18
C TYR A 154 -6.59 4.87 14.05
N ALA A 155 -5.51 5.06 13.29
CA ALA A 155 -4.59 3.99 12.91
C ALA A 155 -3.25 3.99 13.66
N GLN A 156 -2.99 4.98 14.53
CA GLN A 156 -1.70 5.14 15.21
C GLN A 156 -1.27 3.88 15.96
N ASP A 157 -2.15 3.23 16.73
CA ASP A 157 -1.77 2.05 17.52
C ASP A 157 -1.32 0.88 16.63
N THR A 158 -1.98 0.66 15.50
CA THR A 158 -1.57 -0.35 14.51
C THR A 158 -0.22 0.00 13.88
N ALA A 159 -0.02 1.28 13.52
CA ALA A 159 1.25 1.75 12.98
C ALA A 159 2.40 1.59 13.98
N VAL A 160 2.17 1.96 15.25
CA VAL A 160 3.13 1.78 16.35
C VAL A 160 3.45 0.30 16.52
N GLY A 161 2.45 -0.58 16.49
CA GLY A 161 2.63 -2.04 16.57
C GLY A 161 3.53 -2.57 15.45
N ALA A 162 3.32 -2.13 14.21
CA ALA A 162 4.20 -2.46 13.09
C ALA A 162 5.62 -1.92 13.29
N MET A 163 5.75 -0.67 13.76
CA MET A 163 7.06 -0.05 13.99
C MET A 163 7.87 -0.71 15.12
N ARG A 164 7.24 -1.45 16.05
CA ARG A 164 7.98 -2.28 17.02
C ARG A 164 8.83 -3.36 16.36
N PHE A 165 8.46 -3.83 15.17
CA PHE A 165 9.31 -4.74 14.40
C PHE A 165 10.56 -4.07 13.85
N THR A 166 10.76 -2.77 14.04
CA THR A 166 12.01 -2.08 13.68
C THR A 166 12.99 -1.98 14.86
N GLU A 167 12.56 -2.19 16.09
CA GLU A 167 13.41 -2.04 17.29
C GLU A 167 14.53 -3.08 17.34
N GLY A 168 15.79 -2.64 17.29
CA GLY A 168 16.95 -3.53 17.19
C GLY A 168 17.21 -4.11 15.79
N ALA A 169 16.54 -3.59 14.76
CA ALA A 169 16.80 -3.99 13.38
C ALA A 169 18.21 -3.57 12.96
N LYS A 170 18.85 -4.39 12.12
CA LYS A 170 20.09 -4.04 11.41
C LYS A 170 19.84 -3.50 9.99
N GLY A 171 18.57 -3.47 9.56
CA GLY A 171 18.09 -2.89 8.31
C GLY A 171 16.56 -2.90 8.27
N ILE A 172 15.93 -1.93 7.62
CA ILE A 172 14.46 -1.79 7.54
C ILE A 172 14.04 -1.77 6.07
N ILE A 173 12.98 -2.49 5.75
CA ILE A 173 12.35 -2.51 4.42
C ILE A 173 10.89 -2.10 4.59
N PHE A 174 10.51 -0.98 3.98
CA PHE A 174 9.10 -0.62 3.78
C PHE A 174 8.65 -1.07 2.40
N ASP A 175 7.60 -1.88 2.32
CA ASP A 175 7.04 -2.32 1.06
C ASP A 175 5.82 -1.49 0.67
N LEU A 176 6.02 -0.59 -0.30
CA LEU A 176 4.99 0.30 -0.85
C LEU A 176 4.60 -0.06 -2.28
N ARG A 177 5.03 -1.23 -2.80
CA ARG A 177 4.84 -1.61 -4.21
C ARG A 177 3.37 -1.53 -4.67
N TYR A 178 2.45 -1.82 -3.76
CA TYR A 178 1.01 -1.83 -4.00
C TYR A 178 0.26 -0.76 -3.21
N ASN A 179 0.98 0.26 -2.72
CA ASN A 179 0.41 1.29 -1.87
C ASN A 179 -0.05 2.50 -2.70
N ASN A 180 -1.36 2.74 -2.70
CA ASN A 180 -1.97 3.80 -3.51
C ASN A 180 -2.04 5.17 -2.80
N GLY A 181 -1.32 5.33 -1.68
CA GLY A 181 -1.24 6.57 -0.93
C GLY A 181 -2.29 6.68 0.18
N GLY A 182 -2.73 7.90 0.48
CA GLY A 182 -3.62 8.20 1.60
C GLY A 182 -3.18 9.44 2.36
N VAL A 183 -3.32 9.40 3.69
CA VAL A 183 -3.10 10.53 4.60
C VAL A 183 -1.60 10.69 4.91
N LEU A 184 -1.03 11.84 4.57
CA LEU A 184 0.41 12.10 4.68
C LEU A 184 0.92 12.18 6.12
N GLU A 185 0.05 12.46 7.08
CA GLU A 185 0.34 12.46 8.50
C GLU A 185 0.75 11.06 8.99
N MET A 186 0.24 10.00 8.36
CA MET A 186 0.75 8.64 8.62
C MET A 186 2.17 8.46 8.07
N ALA A 187 2.48 9.01 6.89
CA ALA A 187 3.85 9.02 6.39
C ALA A 187 4.79 9.79 7.32
N GLN A 188 4.35 10.96 7.83
CA GLN A 188 5.08 11.73 8.84
C GLN A 188 5.37 10.89 10.09
N LEU A 189 4.36 10.20 10.62
CA LEU A 189 4.51 9.34 11.80
C LEU A 189 5.56 8.25 11.55
N LEU A 190 5.43 7.50 10.46
CA LEU A 190 6.35 6.40 10.12
C LEU A 190 7.77 6.90 9.85
N MET A 191 7.92 7.99 9.09
CA MET A 191 9.22 8.60 8.79
C MET A 191 9.88 9.16 10.05
N SER A 192 9.12 9.64 11.04
CA SER A 192 9.67 10.16 12.29
C SER A 192 10.47 9.10 13.06
N TYR A 193 10.08 7.83 13.02
CA TYR A 193 10.88 6.74 13.63
C TYR A 193 12.27 6.60 13.02
N LEU A 194 12.50 7.09 11.81
CA LEU A 194 13.74 6.92 11.07
C LEU A 194 14.77 8.00 11.39
N TYR A 195 14.45 8.98 12.24
CA TYR A 195 15.36 10.05 12.63
C TYR A 195 15.60 10.05 14.14
N PRO A 196 16.80 10.39 14.63
CA PRO A 196 17.08 10.53 16.05
C PRO A 196 16.13 11.52 16.75
N ALA A 197 15.85 11.29 18.04
CA ALA A 197 15.07 12.22 18.83
C ALA A 197 15.77 13.58 18.95
N GLY A 198 15.01 14.67 18.94
CA GLY A 198 15.54 16.03 19.08
C GLY A 198 16.22 16.60 17.82
N LYS A 199 16.34 15.81 16.74
CA LYS A 199 16.75 16.33 15.43
C LYS A 199 15.49 16.68 14.64
N GLU A 200 15.25 17.98 14.47
CA GLU A 200 14.21 18.45 13.56
C GLU A 200 14.60 18.09 12.13
N GLN A 201 13.72 17.37 11.45
CA GLN A 201 13.87 17.03 10.04
C GLN A 201 12.62 17.43 9.28
N GLU A 202 12.76 18.37 8.34
CA GLU A 202 11.69 18.68 7.40
C GLU A 202 11.57 17.57 6.37
N PHE A 203 10.35 17.11 6.12
CA PHE A 203 10.04 16.07 5.14
C PHE A 203 9.51 16.64 3.84
N PHE A 204 8.61 17.62 3.93
CA PHE A 204 7.96 18.23 2.77
C PHE A 204 7.51 19.66 3.05
N ASP A 205 7.44 20.47 2.00
CA ASP A 205 6.72 21.74 1.97
C ASP A 205 5.36 21.59 1.30
N TYR A 206 4.31 22.07 1.95
CA TYR A 206 2.92 22.04 1.49
C TYR A 206 2.42 23.44 1.21
N ASN A 207 1.91 23.66 -0.01
CA ASN A 207 1.08 24.81 -0.34
C ASN A 207 -0.31 24.30 -0.71
N TYR A 208 -1.35 24.63 0.06
CA TYR A 208 -2.70 24.19 -0.24
C TYR A 208 -3.73 25.32 -0.15
N ASN A 209 -4.83 25.17 -0.87
CA ASN A 209 -5.98 26.05 -0.81
C ASN A 209 -6.98 25.49 0.21
N GLU A 210 -7.27 26.28 1.23
CA GLU A 210 -8.29 26.00 2.25
C GLU A 210 -9.33 27.12 2.21
N ASP A 211 -10.56 26.80 1.83
CA ASP A 211 -11.67 27.77 1.71
C ASP A 211 -11.30 29.03 0.90
N GLY A 212 -10.60 28.84 -0.22
CA GLY A 212 -10.17 29.92 -1.11
C GLY A 212 -8.97 30.73 -0.60
N LYS A 213 -8.30 30.30 0.49
CA LYS A 213 -7.06 30.90 0.99
C LYS A 213 -5.89 29.96 0.79
N ARG A 214 -4.78 30.50 0.27
CA ARG A 214 -3.53 29.75 0.15
C ARG A 214 -2.81 29.70 1.50
N VAL A 215 -2.49 28.50 1.95
CA VAL A 215 -1.76 28.21 3.18
C VAL A 215 -0.45 27.52 2.82
N ALA A 216 0.65 27.98 3.40
CA ALA A 216 1.98 27.37 3.27
C ALA A 216 2.40 26.80 4.62
N ARG A 217 2.84 25.53 4.65
CA ARG A 217 3.30 24.83 5.86
C ARG A 217 4.42 23.85 5.50
N GLY A 218 5.41 23.72 6.38
CA GLY A 218 6.35 22.60 6.35
C GLY A 218 5.85 21.46 7.22
N GLN A 219 6.14 20.22 6.84
CA GLN A 219 5.85 19.03 7.64
C GLN A 219 7.15 18.42 8.14
N TRP A 220 7.29 18.41 9.46
CA TRP A 220 8.52 18.06 10.15
C TRP A 220 8.39 16.74 10.89
N SER A 221 9.51 16.10 11.21
CA SER A 221 9.55 14.97 12.12
C SER A 221 8.85 15.29 13.44
N LEU A 222 8.00 14.38 13.92
CA LEU A 222 7.35 14.51 15.22
C LEU A 222 8.41 14.58 16.33
N ALA A 223 8.21 15.44 17.33
CA ALA A 223 9.12 15.58 18.46
C ALA A 223 9.27 14.26 19.25
N ALA A 224 8.17 13.53 19.41
CA ALA A 224 8.15 12.22 20.06
C ALA A 224 7.30 11.24 19.26
N VAL A 225 7.67 9.96 19.32
CA VAL A 225 6.89 8.83 18.82
C VAL A 225 6.85 7.74 19.89
N PRO A 226 5.78 6.96 20.02
CA PRO A 226 5.76 5.84 20.96
C PRO A 226 6.79 4.78 20.60
N GLY A 227 7.68 4.43 21.54
CA GLY A 227 8.69 3.39 21.34
C GLY A 227 10.05 3.89 20.91
N GLN A 228 10.88 2.99 20.36
CA GLN A 228 12.25 3.33 19.99
C GLN A 228 12.34 3.80 18.54
N ARG A 229 13.17 4.83 18.32
CA ARG A 229 13.54 5.30 16.98
C ARG A 229 14.68 4.44 16.42
N SER A 230 14.70 4.28 15.11
CA SER A 230 15.72 3.58 14.32
C SER A 230 16.53 4.57 13.49
N GLY A 231 17.03 5.62 14.15
CA GLY A 231 17.67 6.79 13.52
C GLY A 231 18.84 6.44 12.59
N ASP A 232 19.67 5.49 12.99
CA ASP A 232 20.92 5.13 12.30
C ASP A 232 20.83 3.83 11.50
N VAL A 233 19.64 3.22 11.44
CA VAL A 233 19.44 1.92 10.77
C VAL A 233 19.24 2.14 9.27
N PRO A 234 19.96 1.43 8.38
CA PRO A 234 19.75 1.52 6.94
C PRO A 234 18.29 1.20 6.55
N VAL A 235 17.70 2.02 5.68
CA VAL A 235 16.30 1.85 5.23
C VAL A 235 16.28 1.65 3.72
N VAL A 236 15.43 0.72 3.29
CA VAL A 236 15.02 0.54 1.90
C VAL A 236 13.52 0.77 1.80
N VAL A 237 13.08 1.45 0.74
CA VAL A 237 11.66 1.57 0.37
C VAL A 237 11.45 0.84 -0.96
N LEU A 238 10.52 -0.10 -0.99
CA LEU A 238 10.16 -0.81 -2.21
C LEU A 238 9.04 -0.07 -2.93
N THR A 239 9.23 0.18 -4.22
CA THR A 239 8.25 0.86 -5.07
C THR A 239 7.83 0.01 -6.26
N GLY A 240 6.61 0.22 -6.72
CA GLY A 240 6.02 -0.44 -7.88
C GLY A 240 5.34 0.58 -8.78
N SER A 241 5.03 0.18 -10.01
CA SER A 241 4.24 1.00 -10.95
C SER A 241 2.86 1.42 -10.43
N THR A 242 2.33 0.75 -9.40
CA THR A 242 1.08 1.11 -8.73
C THR A 242 1.28 2.00 -7.50
N SER A 243 2.51 2.22 -7.03
CA SER A 243 2.77 3.13 -5.90
C SER A 243 2.33 4.54 -6.27
N PHE A 244 1.47 5.16 -5.44
CA PHE A 244 0.83 6.43 -5.76
C PHE A 244 0.74 7.39 -4.55
N SER A 245 0.74 8.70 -4.78
CA SER A 245 0.42 9.73 -3.78
C SER A 245 1.30 9.67 -2.53
N ALA A 246 0.75 9.55 -1.33
CA ALA A 246 1.54 9.53 -0.08
C ALA A 246 2.66 8.47 -0.07
N ALA A 247 2.49 7.35 -0.78
CA ALA A 247 3.53 6.34 -0.94
C ALA A 247 4.74 6.89 -1.72
N GLU A 248 4.47 7.63 -2.79
CA GLU A 248 5.48 8.29 -3.60
C GLU A 248 6.19 9.37 -2.78
N TRP A 249 5.44 10.17 -2.01
CA TRP A 249 6.06 11.17 -1.13
C TRP A 249 6.96 10.56 -0.07
N MET A 250 6.53 9.48 0.60
CA MET A 250 7.40 8.78 1.56
C MET A 250 8.68 8.28 0.88
N ALA A 251 8.58 7.64 -0.29
CA ALA A 251 9.75 7.16 -1.04
C ALA A 251 10.66 8.33 -1.48
N PHE A 252 10.08 9.34 -2.11
CA PHE A 252 10.77 10.50 -2.65
C PHE A 252 11.50 11.26 -1.55
N SER A 253 10.83 11.64 -0.46
CA SER A 253 11.48 12.43 0.59
C SER A 253 12.57 11.65 1.30
N LEU A 254 12.37 10.36 1.59
CA LEU A 254 13.43 9.55 2.19
C LEU A 254 14.62 9.38 1.24
N GLN A 255 14.39 9.24 -0.07
CA GLN A 255 15.44 9.18 -1.08
C GLN A 255 16.22 10.50 -1.14
N ARG A 256 15.50 11.63 -1.25
CA ARG A 256 16.07 12.97 -1.40
C ARG A 256 16.85 13.43 -0.18
N LEU A 257 16.39 13.05 1.01
CA LEU A 257 17.09 13.29 2.27
C LEU A 257 18.30 12.34 2.47
N GLY A 258 18.55 11.42 1.53
CA GLY A 258 19.61 10.41 1.65
C GLY A 258 19.36 9.41 2.78
N ARG A 259 18.11 9.30 3.26
CA ARG A 259 17.74 8.45 4.38
C ARG A 259 17.42 7.02 3.98
N ALA A 260 16.86 6.82 2.79
CA ALA A 260 16.53 5.49 2.28
C ALA A 260 17.02 5.30 0.85
N THR A 261 17.29 4.04 0.50
CA THR A 261 17.45 3.60 -0.89
C THR A 261 16.10 3.12 -1.42
N VAL A 262 15.68 3.63 -2.58
CA VAL A 262 14.44 3.22 -3.25
C VAL A 262 14.76 2.12 -4.27
N ILE A 263 14.07 0.98 -4.18
CA ILE A 263 14.32 -0.19 -5.01
C ILE A 263 13.00 -0.69 -5.61
N GLY A 264 12.95 -0.86 -6.92
CA GLY A 264 11.77 -1.39 -7.60
C GLY A 264 11.50 -0.73 -8.94
N GLU A 265 10.24 -0.39 -9.20
CA GLU A 265 9.79 0.26 -10.43
C GLU A 265 9.54 1.75 -10.22
N GLN A 266 9.55 2.50 -11.32
CA GLN A 266 9.07 3.88 -11.33
C GLN A 266 7.60 3.92 -10.91
N THR A 267 7.27 4.88 -10.03
CA THR A 267 5.92 5.03 -9.47
C THR A 267 4.97 5.76 -10.42
N ALA A 268 3.69 5.86 -10.06
CA ALA A 268 2.63 6.28 -10.97
C ALA A 268 2.56 7.81 -11.25
N GLY A 269 3.13 8.67 -10.40
CA GLY A 269 3.26 10.10 -10.66
C GLY A 269 2.12 10.97 -10.14
N GLY A 270 1.54 10.66 -8.99
CA GLY A 270 0.55 11.51 -8.32
C GLY A 270 1.15 12.27 -7.14
N ALA A 271 1.61 13.50 -7.33
CA ALA A 271 2.22 14.33 -6.31
C ALA A 271 1.21 15.21 -5.54
N HIS A 272 0.07 15.58 -6.12
CA HIS A 272 -0.77 16.62 -5.51
C HIS A 272 -1.74 16.12 -4.42
N PRO A 273 -1.80 16.79 -3.25
CA PRO A 273 -2.76 16.49 -2.21
C PRO A 273 -4.16 16.89 -2.68
N VAL A 274 -5.13 16.06 -2.31
CA VAL A 274 -6.52 16.23 -2.73
C VAL A 274 -7.46 16.38 -1.56
N THR A 275 -8.63 16.95 -1.85
CA THR A 275 -9.78 16.88 -0.95
C THR A 275 -11.02 16.42 -1.71
N ARG A 276 -12.04 16.01 -0.96
CA ARG A 276 -13.35 15.65 -1.49
C ARG A 276 -14.35 16.76 -1.15
N VAL A 277 -15.02 17.29 -2.17
CA VAL A 277 -16.05 18.33 -2.05
C VAL A 277 -17.34 17.90 -2.73
N PRO A 278 -18.51 18.13 -2.10
CA PRO A 278 -19.79 18.00 -2.79
C PRO A 278 -19.90 19.00 -3.94
N VAL A 279 -20.31 18.52 -5.11
CA VAL A 279 -20.68 19.36 -6.26
C VAL A 279 -22.15 19.76 -6.14
N ASP A 280 -23.01 18.81 -5.79
CA ASP A 280 -24.39 19.02 -5.40
C ASP A 280 -24.79 17.99 -4.31
N ASP A 281 -26.06 17.62 -4.21
CA ASP A 281 -26.55 16.59 -3.27
C ASP A 281 -26.33 15.16 -3.77
N ARG A 282 -25.70 14.97 -4.93
CA ARG A 282 -25.57 13.68 -5.63
C ARG A 282 -24.15 13.40 -6.10
N PHE A 283 -23.40 14.43 -6.48
CA PHE A 283 -22.06 14.32 -7.04
C PHE A 283 -21.00 14.76 -6.06
N MET A 284 -19.91 14.00 -6.00
CA MET A 284 -18.68 14.35 -5.27
C MET A 284 -17.52 14.55 -6.23
N LEU A 285 -16.74 15.60 -6.00
CA LEU A 285 -15.48 15.88 -6.70
C LEU A 285 -14.31 15.61 -5.74
N GLN A 286 -13.35 14.80 -6.19
CA GLN A 286 -12.00 14.79 -5.67
C GLN A 286 -11.15 15.77 -6.47
N VAL A 287 -10.60 16.79 -5.80
CA VAL A 287 -9.88 17.91 -6.42
C VAL A 287 -8.50 18.08 -5.80
N PRO A 288 -7.45 18.26 -6.61
CA PRO A 288 -6.13 18.68 -6.13
C PRO A 288 -6.19 20.08 -5.51
N ILE A 289 -5.85 20.18 -4.24
CA ILE A 289 -5.93 21.44 -3.49
C ILE A 289 -4.57 22.06 -3.24
N GLY A 290 -3.48 21.36 -3.54
CA GLY A 290 -2.17 21.85 -3.20
C GLY A 290 -1.04 21.34 -4.08
N GLN A 291 0.14 21.85 -3.79
CA GLN A 291 1.41 21.38 -4.30
C GLN A 291 2.30 21.02 -3.13
N ILE A 292 3.02 19.92 -3.30
CA ILE A 292 4.02 19.48 -2.34
C ILE A 292 5.37 19.56 -3.04
N ARG A 293 6.40 19.98 -2.32
CA ARG A 293 7.76 20.13 -2.85
C ARG A 293 8.77 19.54 -1.90
N ASP A 294 9.88 19.04 -2.45
CA ASP A 294 11.01 18.65 -1.60
C ASP A 294 11.65 19.90 -0.96
N PRO A 295 11.99 19.85 0.35
CA PRO A 295 12.52 21.01 1.05
C PRO A 295 13.97 21.36 0.65
N ILE A 296 14.64 20.54 -0.17
CA ILE A 296 16.04 20.75 -0.56
C ILE A 296 16.13 21.56 -1.86
N LYS A 297 15.42 21.13 -2.91
CA LYS A 297 15.50 21.74 -4.25
C LYS A 297 14.15 22.26 -4.76
N GLY A 298 13.07 22.11 -4.00
CA GLY A 298 11.74 22.57 -4.39
C GLY A 298 11.12 21.83 -5.58
N GLN A 299 11.55 20.59 -5.84
CA GLN A 299 11.11 19.73 -6.95
C GLN A 299 9.81 18.98 -6.61
N ASP A 300 9.07 18.64 -7.66
CA ASP A 300 7.92 17.74 -7.66
C ASP A 300 8.16 16.55 -8.61
N PHE A 301 7.27 15.56 -8.57
CA PHE A 301 7.31 14.36 -9.43
C PHE A 301 6.00 14.13 -10.20
N GLU A 302 5.07 15.09 -10.18
CA GLU A 302 3.76 14.96 -10.84
C GLU A 302 3.93 14.53 -12.31
N GLY A 303 3.15 13.53 -12.73
CA GLY A 303 3.14 13.00 -14.10
C GLY A 303 4.35 12.13 -14.47
N VAL A 304 5.41 12.10 -13.65
CA VAL A 304 6.62 11.30 -13.89
C VAL A 304 6.76 10.17 -12.86
N GLY A 305 6.48 10.45 -11.59
CA GLY A 305 6.74 9.53 -10.49
C GLY A 305 8.19 9.54 -10.02
N VAL A 306 8.44 8.78 -8.96
CA VAL A 306 9.72 8.59 -8.30
C VAL A 306 10.51 7.54 -9.05
N THR A 307 11.70 7.91 -9.52
CA THR A 307 12.65 6.97 -10.12
C THR A 307 13.46 6.27 -9.01
N PRO A 308 13.43 4.93 -8.93
CA PRO A 308 14.21 4.18 -7.93
C PRO A 308 15.73 4.36 -8.10
N ASP A 309 16.47 4.24 -7.00
CA ASP A 309 17.94 4.18 -7.03
C ASP A 309 18.44 2.87 -7.66
N LEU A 310 17.69 1.77 -7.44
CA LEU A 310 17.92 0.49 -8.08
C LEU A 310 16.64 0.02 -8.78
N VAL A 311 16.65 0.06 -10.12
CA VAL A 311 15.52 -0.35 -10.94
C VAL A 311 15.51 -1.86 -11.12
N VAL A 312 14.45 -2.50 -10.64
CA VAL A 312 14.18 -3.95 -10.77
C VAL A 312 12.68 -4.17 -10.90
N PRO A 313 12.21 -5.28 -11.52
CA PRO A 313 10.78 -5.61 -11.51
C PRO A 313 10.23 -5.68 -10.08
N ALA A 314 9.02 -5.17 -9.86
CA ALA A 314 8.42 -5.10 -8.52
C ALA A 314 8.38 -6.48 -7.84
N SER A 315 8.21 -7.57 -8.60
CA SER A 315 8.25 -8.95 -8.11
C SER A 315 9.59 -9.36 -7.48
N GLY A 316 10.71 -8.81 -7.95
CA GLY A 316 12.07 -9.09 -7.45
C GLY A 316 12.59 -8.10 -6.41
N ALA A 317 11.89 -6.98 -6.17
CA ALA A 317 12.39 -5.88 -5.35
C ALA A 317 12.70 -6.27 -3.90
N LEU A 318 11.91 -7.15 -3.29
CA LEU A 318 12.17 -7.60 -1.91
C LEU A 318 13.49 -8.38 -1.80
N LEU A 319 13.75 -9.31 -2.73
CA LEU A 319 15.01 -10.06 -2.73
C LEU A 319 16.20 -9.13 -3.02
N ALA A 320 16.04 -8.18 -3.95
CA ALA A 320 17.05 -7.18 -4.24
C ALA A 320 17.38 -6.32 -3.00
N ALA A 321 16.36 -5.91 -2.23
CA ALA A 321 16.53 -5.15 -1.00
C ALA A 321 17.20 -5.94 0.12
N GLN A 322 16.81 -7.21 0.31
CA GLN A 322 17.48 -8.10 1.25
C GLN A 322 18.95 -8.26 0.87
N LYS A 323 19.25 -8.54 -0.40
CA LYS A 323 20.62 -8.64 -0.89
C LYS A 323 21.40 -7.34 -0.64
N PHE A 324 20.84 -6.19 -0.98
CA PHE A 324 21.47 -4.88 -0.78
C PHE A 324 21.88 -4.66 0.69
N LEU A 325 20.96 -4.88 1.62
CA LEU A 325 21.21 -4.69 3.06
C LEU A 325 22.17 -5.74 3.64
N LEU A 326 22.05 -7.00 3.24
CA LEU A 326 22.87 -8.09 3.75
C LEU A 326 24.29 -8.07 3.18
N GLN A 327 24.44 -7.82 1.87
CA GLN A 327 25.74 -7.87 1.20
C GLN A 327 26.72 -6.81 1.71
N SER A 328 26.23 -5.60 1.98
CA SER A 328 27.05 -4.53 2.57
C SER A 328 27.63 -4.96 3.94
N ARG A 329 26.78 -5.53 4.80
CA ARG A 329 27.17 -6.01 6.13
C ARG A 329 28.05 -7.27 6.07
N ALA A 330 27.73 -8.22 5.19
CA ALA A 330 28.53 -9.43 4.99
C ALA A 330 29.96 -9.09 4.53
N THR A 331 30.09 -8.13 3.62
CA THR A 331 31.40 -7.63 3.15
C THR A 331 32.18 -6.95 4.29
N ALA A 332 31.49 -6.34 5.24
CA ALA A 332 32.06 -5.77 6.46
C ALA A 332 32.35 -6.80 7.57
N GLY A 333 32.17 -8.11 7.29
CA GLY A 333 32.49 -9.20 8.23
C GLY A 333 31.34 -9.61 9.17
N ASP A 334 30.11 -9.13 8.95
CA ASP A 334 28.95 -9.59 9.72
C ASP A 334 28.55 -11.02 9.30
N ALA A 335 28.89 -11.99 10.15
CA ALA A 335 28.60 -13.40 9.93
C ALA A 335 27.10 -13.71 9.85
N ASP A 336 26.24 -13.01 10.61
CA ASP A 336 24.79 -13.19 10.52
C ASP A 336 24.28 -12.74 9.15
N ALA A 337 24.82 -11.63 8.63
CA ALA A 337 24.46 -11.13 7.32
C ALA A 337 24.93 -12.08 6.22
N ALA A 338 26.15 -12.60 6.31
CA ALA A 338 26.67 -13.59 5.37
C ALA A 338 25.85 -14.89 5.38
N TRP A 339 25.44 -15.35 6.56
CA TRP A 339 24.54 -16.50 6.70
C TRP A 339 23.23 -16.25 5.96
N ALA A 340 22.54 -15.14 6.26
CA ALA A 340 21.26 -14.79 5.67
C ALA A 340 21.32 -14.44 4.17
N LEU A 341 22.49 -14.05 3.66
CA LEU A 341 22.66 -13.70 2.25
C LEU A 341 22.55 -14.90 1.32
N ALA A 342 23.06 -16.07 1.71
CA ALA A 342 23.05 -17.28 0.88
C ALA A 342 21.66 -17.69 0.34
N PRO A 343 20.59 -17.81 1.17
CA PRO A 343 19.26 -18.13 0.66
C PRO A 343 18.71 -17.04 -0.29
N VAL A 344 19.04 -15.78 -0.04
CA VAL A 344 18.61 -14.66 -0.88
C VAL A 344 19.27 -14.74 -2.27
N GLU A 345 20.58 -15.01 -2.33
CA GLU A 345 21.30 -15.16 -3.60
C GLU A 345 20.81 -16.38 -4.39
N PHE A 346 20.53 -17.48 -3.69
CA PHE A 346 19.95 -18.67 -4.33
C PHE A 346 18.56 -18.37 -4.92
N ALA A 347 17.70 -17.68 -4.17
CA ALA A 347 16.37 -17.29 -4.63
C ALA A 347 16.44 -16.33 -5.84
N ILE A 348 17.37 -15.37 -5.83
CA ILE A 348 17.60 -14.45 -6.97
C ILE A 348 18.07 -15.22 -8.21
N ALA A 349 18.93 -16.22 -8.05
CA ALA A 349 19.40 -17.04 -9.15
C ALA A 349 18.28 -17.88 -9.79
N GLY A 350 17.11 -17.99 -9.15
CA GLY A 350 15.96 -18.75 -9.65
C GLY A 350 16.24 -20.24 -9.81
N GLN A 351 17.22 -20.77 -9.06
CA GLN A 351 17.61 -22.16 -9.13
C GLN A 351 16.63 -23.01 -8.32
N THR A 352 16.27 -24.16 -8.88
CA THR A 352 15.51 -25.20 -8.19
C THR A 352 16.32 -26.49 -8.27
N PRO A 353 16.47 -27.26 -7.18
CA PRO A 353 17.13 -28.55 -7.26
C PRO A 353 16.39 -29.46 -8.24
N SER A 354 17.13 -30.27 -8.99
CA SER A 354 16.48 -31.23 -9.89
C SER A 354 15.78 -32.33 -9.06
N ALA A 355 14.75 -32.96 -9.64
CA ALA A 355 14.13 -34.13 -9.01
C ALA A 355 15.16 -35.20 -8.67
N LYS A 356 16.12 -35.41 -9.58
CA LYS A 356 17.26 -36.31 -9.38
C LYS A 356 18.09 -35.95 -8.15
N ASP A 357 18.42 -34.66 -7.94
CA ASP A 357 19.22 -34.25 -6.77
C ASP A 357 18.49 -34.54 -5.46
N LEU A 358 17.17 -34.32 -5.44
CA LEU A 358 16.33 -34.54 -4.26
C LEU A 358 16.06 -36.04 -4.01
N ASP A 359 15.95 -36.84 -5.07
CA ASP A 359 15.86 -38.29 -4.97
C ASP A 359 17.18 -38.89 -4.46
N GLU A 360 18.32 -38.41 -4.97
CA GLU A 360 19.65 -38.80 -4.48
C GLU A 360 19.89 -38.39 -3.02
N ALA A 361 19.33 -37.27 -2.58
CA ALA A 361 19.41 -36.80 -1.19
C ALA A 361 18.55 -37.63 -0.23
N SER A 362 17.48 -38.26 -0.72
CA SER A 362 16.57 -39.05 0.09
C SER A 362 17.23 -40.35 0.54
N GLY A 363 16.97 -40.77 1.79
CA GLY A 363 17.54 -41.98 2.36
C GLY A 363 17.74 -41.92 3.87
N ALA A 364 18.29 -43.01 4.40
CA ALA A 364 18.64 -43.16 5.81
C ALA A 364 20.05 -42.63 6.11
N TYR A 365 20.15 -41.84 7.16
CA TYR A 365 21.40 -41.32 7.71
C TYR A 365 21.47 -41.64 9.21
N GLU A 366 22.63 -41.49 9.83
CA GLU A 366 22.80 -41.76 11.26
C GLU A 366 21.79 -40.98 12.14
N GLY A 367 20.80 -41.71 12.65
CA GLY A 367 19.71 -41.21 13.50
C GLY A 367 18.64 -40.38 12.78
N ARG A 368 18.63 -40.36 11.45
CA ARG A 368 17.86 -39.42 10.63
C ARG A 368 17.36 -40.07 9.33
N THR A 369 16.31 -39.51 8.77
CA THR A 369 15.85 -39.89 7.42
C THR A 369 15.47 -38.65 6.64
N LEU A 370 15.92 -38.54 5.40
CA LEU A 370 15.43 -37.55 4.45
C LEU A 370 14.42 -38.21 3.52
N VAL A 371 13.22 -37.65 3.46
CA VAL A 371 12.11 -38.18 2.65
C VAL A 371 11.76 -37.16 1.58
N ARG A 372 11.61 -37.63 0.34
CA ARG A 372 11.20 -36.79 -0.79
C ARG A 372 9.79 -36.22 -0.56
N THR A 373 9.65 -34.91 -0.78
CA THR A 373 8.34 -34.23 -0.90
C THR A 373 8.17 -33.72 -2.34
N PRO A 374 6.97 -33.27 -2.76
CA PRO A 374 6.80 -32.72 -4.11
C PRO A 374 7.73 -31.54 -4.42
N THR A 375 8.05 -30.71 -3.42
CA THR A 375 8.78 -29.45 -3.57
C THR A 375 10.18 -29.44 -2.93
N GLY A 376 10.55 -30.48 -2.18
CA GLY A 376 11.81 -30.50 -1.44
C GLY A 376 12.05 -31.82 -0.70
N LEU A 377 12.53 -31.72 0.53
CA LEU A 377 12.80 -32.84 1.44
C LEU A 377 12.14 -32.61 2.80
N ALA A 378 11.75 -33.69 3.45
CA ALA A 378 11.34 -33.73 4.84
C ALA A 378 12.43 -34.40 5.68
N TYR A 379 12.91 -33.69 6.70
CA TYR A 379 13.87 -34.18 7.67
C TYR A 379 13.16 -34.83 8.84
N HIS A 380 13.36 -36.13 9.03
CA HIS A 380 12.87 -36.89 10.17
C HIS A 380 14.00 -37.13 11.17
N TRP A 381 13.80 -36.70 12.42
CA TRP A 381 14.75 -37.00 13.50
C TRP A 381 14.16 -38.01 14.47
N ARG A 382 14.73 -39.23 14.48
CA ARG A 382 14.38 -40.32 15.41
C ARG A 382 12.87 -40.54 15.62
N GLY A 383 12.06 -40.32 14.58
CA GLY A 383 10.60 -40.45 14.63
C GLY A 383 9.88 -39.45 15.55
N ARG A 384 10.55 -38.40 16.05
CA ARG A 384 9.97 -37.44 17.00
C ARG A 384 9.39 -36.20 16.35
N PHE A 385 10.10 -35.67 15.37
CA PHE A 385 9.65 -34.49 14.63
C PHE A 385 10.06 -34.58 13.17
N VAL A 386 9.32 -33.82 12.37
CA VAL A 386 9.51 -33.67 10.94
C VAL A 386 9.64 -32.19 10.64
N LEU A 387 10.70 -31.80 9.93
CA LEU A 387 10.93 -30.43 9.49
C LEU A 387 11.06 -30.41 7.97
N ALA A 388 10.49 -29.39 7.32
CA ALA A 388 10.73 -29.19 5.90
C ALA A 388 12.16 -28.65 5.70
N LEU A 389 12.80 -29.10 4.62
CA LEU A 389 14.08 -28.60 4.16
C LEU A 389 13.89 -27.83 2.86
N ASP A 390 14.21 -26.55 2.90
CA ASP A 390 14.12 -25.65 1.75
C ASP A 390 15.49 -25.55 1.07
N PRO A 391 15.60 -25.78 -0.24
CA PRO A 391 16.86 -25.66 -0.93
C PRO A 391 17.32 -24.20 -0.99
N ILE A 392 18.58 -23.99 -0.63
CA ILE A 392 19.26 -22.69 -0.62
C ILE A 392 20.63 -22.76 -1.30
N GLY A 393 20.83 -23.82 -2.10
CA GLY A 393 22.04 -24.16 -2.83
C GLY A 393 21.90 -25.56 -3.41
N LYS A 394 22.84 -25.96 -4.28
CA LYS A 394 22.83 -27.29 -4.92
C LYS A 394 22.77 -28.45 -3.92
N ASP A 395 23.59 -28.35 -2.87
CA ASP A 395 23.73 -29.37 -1.83
C ASP A 395 23.45 -28.77 -0.45
N LEU A 396 22.77 -27.63 -0.34
CA LEU A 396 22.56 -26.90 0.92
C LEU A 396 21.08 -26.60 1.13
N PHE A 397 20.60 -26.87 2.34
CA PHE A 397 19.21 -26.78 2.72
C PHE A 397 19.04 -25.99 4.02
N ALA A 398 18.14 -25.01 4.01
CA ALA A 398 17.61 -24.37 5.20
C ALA A 398 16.59 -25.30 5.88
N VAL A 399 16.41 -25.10 7.18
CA VAL A 399 15.47 -25.88 7.98
C VAL A 399 14.29 -24.98 8.33
N GLN A 400 13.09 -25.35 7.90
CA GLN A 400 11.91 -24.55 8.20
C GLN A 400 11.70 -24.44 9.72
N GLY A 401 11.63 -23.21 10.22
CA GLY A 401 11.43 -22.92 11.65
C GLY A 401 12.72 -22.82 12.48
N SER A 402 13.91 -22.89 11.86
CA SER A 402 15.19 -22.68 12.56
C SER A 402 16.20 -21.99 11.64
N ASP A 403 16.81 -20.91 12.12
CA ASP A 403 17.93 -20.23 11.45
C ASP A 403 19.30 -20.62 12.03
N ASP A 404 19.31 -21.46 13.08
CA ASP A 404 20.52 -21.84 13.83
C ASP A 404 21.40 -22.82 13.07
N TYR A 405 20.85 -23.60 12.14
CA TYR A 405 21.61 -24.58 11.37
C TYR A 405 21.02 -24.88 10.00
N ARG A 406 21.86 -25.42 9.14
CA ARG A 406 21.55 -25.89 7.78
C ARG A 406 21.99 -27.33 7.62
N PHE A 407 21.48 -27.99 6.59
CA PHE A 407 21.98 -29.29 6.17
C PHE A 407 22.68 -29.19 4.83
N ARG A 408 23.88 -29.77 4.73
CA ARG A 408 24.65 -29.91 3.51
C ARG A 408 24.80 -31.38 3.14
N LEU A 409 24.58 -31.74 1.89
CA LEU A 409 24.88 -33.09 1.40
C LEU A 409 26.39 -33.25 1.24
N VAL A 410 26.93 -34.34 1.79
CA VAL A 410 28.32 -34.74 1.60
C VAL A 410 28.37 -35.73 0.44
N ARG A 411 29.22 -35.47 -0.54
CA ARG A 411 29.38 -36.33 -1.72
C ARG A 411 30.80 -36.86 -1.86
N ALA A 412 30.92 -38.11 -2.30
CA ALA A 412 32.19 -38.70 -2.74
C ALA A 412 31.97 -39.39 -4.09
N ASN A 413 32.84 -39.12 -5.07
CA ASN A 413 32.74 -39.65 -6.45
C ASN A 413 31.35 -39.42 -7.09
N GLY A 414 30.70 -38.29 -6.78
CA GLY A 414 29.38 -37.92 -7.31
C GLY A 414 28.19 -38.48 -6.51
N ALA A 415 28.38 -39.49 -5.68
CA ALA A 415 27.33 -40.08 -4.86
C ALA A 415 27.22 -39.38 -3.49
N VAL A 416 26.00 -39.24 -2.96
CA VAL A 416 25.76 -38.73 -1.61
C VAL A 416 26.19 -39.79 -0.59
N THR A 417 27.15 -39.46 0.28
CA THR A 417 27.72 -40.36 1.30
C THR A 417 27.36 -39.96 2.73
N GLY A 418 26.80 -38.77 2.92
CA GLY A 418 26.40 -38.30 4.24
C GLY A 418 25.64 -36.99 4.22
N LEU A 419 25.21 -36.59 5.41
CA LEU A 419 24.49 -35.36 5.68
C LEU A 419 25.27 -34.59 6.74
N GLU A 420 25.76 -33.41 6.41
CA GLU A 420 26.43 -32.51 7.34
C GLU A 420 25.43 -31.50 7.88
N ARG A 421 25.32 -31.40 9.21
CA ARG A 421 24.69 -30.27 9.88
C ARG A 421 25.74 -29.19 10.05
N VAL A 422 25.41 -27.98 9.60
CA VAL A 422 26.25 -26.79 9.68
C VAL A 422 25.55 -25.83 10.62
N GLU A 423 26.11 -25.57 11.80
CA GLU A 423 25.60 -24.57 12.73
C GLU A 423 25.97 -23.16 12.23
N LYS A 424 25.15 -22.17 12.57
CA LYS A 424 25.40 -20.76 12.31
C LYS A 424 26.67 -20.25 13.02
N SER A 425 27.04 -20.89 14.13
CA SER A 425 28.32 -20.66 14.83
C SER A 425 29.55 -21.15 14.03
N GLY A 426 29.34 -21.95 12.99
CA GLY A 426 30.40 -22.56 12.18
C GLY A 426 30.78 -23.99 12.60
N GLU A 427 30.25 -24.51 13.72
CA GLU A 427 30.42 -25.92 14.09
C GLU A 427 29.72 -26.83 13.08
N THR A 428 30.32 -27.99 12.77
CA THR A 428 29.69 -28.96 11.88
C THR A 428 29.67 -30.37 12.47
N SER A 429 28.69 -31.16 12.04
CA SER A 429 28.53 -32.55 12.42
C SER A 429 28.09 -33.37 11.22
N VAL A 430 28.81 -34.44 10.89
CA VAL A 430 28.50 -35.29 9.74
C VAL A 430 27.80 -36.57 10.17
N TYR A 431 26.77 -36.96 9.42
CA TYR A 431 25.99 -38.17 9.62
C TYR A 431 26.10 -39.04 8.39
N ARG A 432 26.67 -40.24 8.57
CA ARG A 432 26.91 -41.15 7.45
C ARG A 432 25.59 -41.64 6.85
N ARG A 433 25.57 -41.78 5.52
CA ARG A 433 24.48 -42.46 4.81
C ARG A 433 24.50 -43.97 5.11
N LEU A 434 23.33 -44.58 5.27
CA LEU A 434 23.17 -45.97 5.69
C LEU A 434 22.61 -46.90 4.60
N ASP A 435 22.10 -46.35 3.50
CA ASP A 435 21.47 -47.08 2.40
C ASP A 435 22.14 -46.84 1.03
#